data_AF-A0A7C5LVT0-F1
#
_entry.id   AF-A0A7C5LVT0-F1
#
_cell.length_a   1.000
_cell.length_b   1.000
_cell.length_c   1.000
_cell.angle_alpha   90.00
_cell.angle_beta   90.00
_cell.angle_gamma   90.00
#
_symmetry.space_group_name_H-M   'P 1'
#
loop_
_entity.id
_entity.type
_entity.pdbx_description
1 polymer ?
#
loop_
_entity_poly.entity_id
_entity_poly.type
_entity_poly.pdbx_seq_one_letter_code
_entity_poly.pdbx_strand_id
1 'polypeptide(L)'
;MSTLRDEVIAEALSWVGTPYQHQMSIKKHGCDCLGLVRGIWRTLYGVEPETVPPYTPSWAEPGDDEILKSACERLMEPLALGDVKPGDVLLFRMRPGCPAKHMAILVAPNIIVHAYW
;
A
#
# COMPACT_ATOMS: atom_id res chain seq x y z
N MET A 1 8.27 5.99 23.95
CA MET A 1 7.02 6.15 23.18
C MET A 1 7.36 5.81 21.74
N SER A 2 6.64 4.87 21.10
CA SER A 2 6.84 4.59 19.67
C SER A 2 6.38 5.79 18.86
N THR A 3 7.07 6.05 17.75
CA THR A 3 6.56 6.98 16.75
C THR A 3 5.53 6.27 15.87
N LEU A 4 4.68 7.04 15.18
CA LEU A 4 3.77 6.49 14.17
C LEU A 4 4.52 5.65 13.12
N ARG A 5 5.74 6.04 12.76
CA ARG A 5 6.58 5.29 11.81
C ARG A 5 6.95 3.90 12.36
N ASP A 6 7.33 3.82 13.62
CA ASP A 6 7.64 2.54 14.26
C ASP A 6 6.42 1.61 14.28
N GLU A 7 5.22 2.17 14.49
CA GLU A 7 3.95 1.44 14.49
C GLU A 7 3.59 0.93 13.10
N VAL A 8 3.73 1.77 12.06
CA VAL A 8 3.54 1.35 10.66
C VAL A 8 4.49 0.21 10.30
N ILE A 9 5.78 0.33 10.66
CA ILE A 9 6.80 -0.69 10.35
C ILE A 9 6.48 -2.00 11.07
N ALA A 10 6.21 -1.93 12.38
CA ALA A 10 5.89 -3.11 13.17
C ALA A 10 4.63 -3.80 12.66
N GLU A 11 3.60 -3.02 12.33
CA GLU A 11 2.36 -3.54 11.78
C GLU A 11 2.62 -4.18 10.42
N ALA A 12 3.30 -3.52 9.48
CA ALA A 12 3.64 -4.07 8.17
C ALA A 12 4.42 -5.39 8.27
N LEU A 13 5.41 -5.48 9.16
CA LEU A 13 6.16 -6.71 9.40
C LEU A 13 5.26 -7.86 9.92
N SER A 14 4.23 -7.54 10.70
CA SER A 14 3.27 -8.54 11.20
C SER A 14 2.35 -9.11 10.11
N TRP A 15 2.28 -8.46 8.93
CA TRP A 15 1.55 -8.98 7.77
C TRP A 15 2.35 -9.99 6.95
N VAL A 16 3.67 -10.08 7.13
CA VAL A 16 4.52 -11.05 6.44
C VAL A 16 4.01 -12.47 6.68
N GLY A 17 3.86 -13.24 5.60
CA GLY A 17 3.25 -14.57 5.62
C GLY A 17 1.74 -14.59 5.40
N THR A 18 1.08 -13.43 5.29
CA THR A 18 -0.31 -13.37 4.79
C THR A 18 -0.31 -13.78 3.31
N PRO A 19 -1.13 -14.77 2.90
CA PRO A 19 -1.16 -15.21 1.52
C PRO A 19 -1.65 -14.10 0.59
N TYR A 20 -1.15 -14.09 -0.65
CA TYR A 20 -1.69 -13.20 -1.66
C TYR A 20 -3.11 -13.61 -2.04
N GLN A 21 -4.06 -12.68 -1.96
CA GLN A 21 -5.43 -12.89 -2.40
C GLN A 21 -6.03 -11.56 -2.87
N HIS A 22 -6.38 -11.51 -4.15
CA HIS A 22 -6.92 -10.31 -4.80
C HIS A 22 -8.17 -9.77 -4.08
N GLN A 23 -8.22 -8.46 -3.89
CA GLN A 23 -9.20 -7.66 -3.16
C GLN A 23 -9.36 -7.97 -1.66
N MET A 24 -8.65 -8.97 -1.12
CA MET A 24 -8.69 -9.21 0.31
C MET A 24 -7.80 -8.24 1.07
N SER A 25 -8.13 -8.05 2.35
CA SER A 25 -7.37 -7.20 3.27
C SER A 25 -7.42 -7.80 4.68
N ILE A 26 -7.28 -9.13 4.81
CA ILE A 26 -7.41 -9.84 6.09
C ILE A 26 -6.07 -10.47 6.44
N LYS A 27 -5.41 -9.95 7.49
CA LYS A 27 -4.12 -10.46 7.97
C LYS A 27 -4.21 -11.97 8.21
N LYS A 28 -3.16 -12.70 7.80
CA LYS A 28 -3.04 -14.18 7.83
C LYS A 28 -4.00 -14.96 6.91
N HIS A 29 -5.01 -14.32 6.31
CA HIS A 29 -6.02 -15.02 5.50
C HIS A 29 -5.97 -14.64 4.02
N GLY A 30 -5.54 -13.42 3.70
CA GLY A 30 -5.45 -12.96 2.32
C GLY A 30 -5.24 -11.46 2.22
N CYS A 31 -4.32 -11.02 1.38
CA CYS A 31 -4.25 -9.62 0.95
C CYS A 31 -3.61 -9.45 -0.43
N ASP A 32 -3.93 -8.37 -1.12
CA ASP A 32 -3.09 -7.84 -2.18
C ASP A 32 -2.37 -6.56 -1.72
N CYS A 33 -1.68 -5.88 -2.64
CA CYS A 33 -0.85 -4.72 -2.29
C CYS A 33 -1.64 -3.58 -1.65
N LEU A 34 -2.83 -3.28 -2.16
CA LEU A 34 -3.73 -2.30 -1.57
C LEU A 34 -4.34 -2.83 -0.27
N GLY A 35 -4.71 -4.11 -0.23
CA GLY A 35 -5.24 -4.80 0.93
C GLY A 35 -4.31 -4.77 2.15
N LEU A 36 -3.00 -4.88 1.93
CA LEU A 36 -1.97 -4.69 2.95
C LEU A 36 -2.03 -3.28 3.56
N VAL A 37 -1.99 -2.24 2.71
CA VAL A 37 -2.01 -0.84 3.16
C VAL A 37 -3.32 -0.51 3.87
N ARG A 38 -4.45 -0.94 3.33
CA ARG A 38 -5.76 -0.82 3.97
C ARG A 38 -5.77 -1.52 5.33
N GLY A 39 -5.14 -2.69 5.42
CA GLY A 39 -4.98 -3.46 6.65
C GLY A 39 -4.26 -2.71 7.75
N ILE A 40 -3.08 -2.19 7.42
CA ILE A 40 -2.29 -1.34 8.32
C ILE A 40 -3.10 -0.11 8.73
N TRP A 41 -3.78 0.55 7.78
CA TRP A 41 -4.62 1.70 8.05
C TRP A 41 -5.71 1.40 9.08
N ARG A 42 -6.44 0.28 8.93
CA ARG A 42 -7.46 -0.13 9.91
C ARG A 42 -6.88 -0.37 11.30
N THR A 43 -5.68 -0.95 11.38
CA THR A 43 -5.01 -1.15 12.68
C THR A 43 -4.67 0.18 13.36
N LEU A 44 -4.19 1.17 12.61
CA LEU A 44 -3.71 2.44 13.18
C LEU A 44 -4.81 3.49 13.38
N TYR A 45 -5.81 3.52 12.49
CA TYR A 45 -6.83 4.57 12.46
C TYR A 45 -8.26 4.04 12.69
N GLY A 46 -8.44 2.73 12.85
CA GLY A 46 -9.71 2.07 13.15
C GLY A 46 -10.61 1.84 11.93
N VAL A 47 -10.83 2.85 11.09
CA VAL A 47 -11.70 2.78 9.91
C VAL A 47 -10.99 3.27 8.64
N GLU A 48 -11.35 2.69 7.49
CA GLU A 48 -10.88 3.16 6.20
C GLU A 48 -11.57 4.48 5.81
N PRO A 49 -10.87 5.40 5.12
CA PRO A 49 -11.40 6.72 4.81
C PRO A 49 -12.43 6.70 3.68
N GLU A 50 -12.37 5.70 2.79
CA GLU A 50 -13.30 5.53 1.68
C GLU A 50 -13.54 4.04 1.39
N THR A 51 -14.69 3.72 0.77
CA THR A 51 -14.97 2.36 0.29
C THR A 51 -14.23 2.12 -1.01
N VAL A 52 -13.40 1.08 -1.06
CA VAL A 52 -12.66 0.72 -2.27
C VAL A 52 -13.59 -0.03 -3.23
N PRO A 53 -13.82 0.47 -4.46
CA PRO A 53 -14.63 -0.24 -5.45
C PRO A 53 -13.91 -1.52 -5.91
N PRO A 54 -14.64 -2.53 -6.43
CA PRO A 54 -14.01 -3.68 -7.06
C PRO A 54 -13.06 -3.26 -8.18
N TYR A 55 -11.89 -3.89 -8.26
CA TYR A 55 -10.88 -3.62 -9.28
C TYR A 55 -10.31 -4.92 -9.85
N THR A 56 -9.78 -4.87 -11.07
CA THR A 56 -9.20 -6.05 -11.73
C THR A 56 -7.75 -6.27 -11.30
N PRO A 57 -7.25 -7.52 -11.26
CA PRO A 57 -5.84 -7.79 -10.93
C PRO A 57 -4.85 -7.12 -11.89
N SER A 58 -5.28 -6.91 -13.14
CA SER A 58 -4.41 -6.31 -14.15
C SER A 58 -4.12 -4.83 -13.83
N TRP A 59 -5.01 -4.16 -13.08
CA TRP A 59 -5.06 -2.69 -12.98
C TRP A 59 -4.86 -2.03 -14.37
N ALA A 60 -5.12 -2.77 -15.45
CA ALA A 60 -4.74 -2.51 -16.84
C ALA A 60 -5.99 -2.46 -17.70
N GLU A 61 -7.07 -1.92 -17.14
CA GLU A 61 -8.05 -1.32 -18.00
C GLU A 61 -7.33 -0.23 -18.81
N PRO A 62 -7.46 -0.21 -20.14
CA PRO A 62 -6.94 0.89 -20.95
C PRO A 62 -7.65 2.17 -20.50
N GLY A 63 -6.92 3.00 -19.77
CA GLY A 63 -7.37 4.28 -19.25
C GLY A 63 -6.18 4.98 -18.61
N ASP A 64 -6.05 6.28 -18.83
CA ASP A 64 -4.99 7.12 -18.27
C ASP A 64 -5.16 7.38 -16.76
N ASP A 65 -6.10 6.69 -16.12
CA ASP A 65 -6.55 7.05 -14.78
C ASP A 65 -5.54 6.55 -13.74
N GLU A 66 -4.84 7.52 -13.15
CA GLU A 66 -3.94 7.40 -12.00
C GLU A 66 -4.69 7.04 -10.70
N ILE A 67 -5.71 6.18 -10.74
CA ILE A 67 -6.68 5.96 -9.65
C ILE A 67 -5.98 5.75 -8.31
N LEU A 68 -4.99 4.85 -8.26
CA LEU A 68 -4.25 4.52 -7.05
C LEU A 68 -3.44 5.72 -6.53
N LYS A 69 -2.77 6.44 -7.44
CA LYS A 69 -2.00 7.64 -7.10
C LYS A 69 -2.91 8.77 -6.65
N SER A 70 -3.99 9.03 -7.36
CA SER A 70 -4.99 10.04 -7.00
C SER A 70 -5.66 9.74 -5.66
N ALA A 71 -5.91 8.48 -5.33
CA ALA A 71 -6.39 8.10 -4.01
C ALA A 71 -5.35 8.42 -2.92
N CYS A 72 -4.07 8.09 -3.16
CA CYS A 72 -2.99 8.44 -2.23
C CYS A 72 -2.85 9.96 -2.06
N GLU A 73 -2.93 10.74 -3.13
CA GLU A 73 -2.83 12.21 -3.05
C GLU A 73 -3.99 12.86 -2.28
N ARG A 74 -5.17 12.21 -2.25
CA ARG A 74 -6.30 12.68 -1.42
C ARG A 74 -6.17 12.30 0.04
N LEU A 75 -5.51 11.17 0.34
CA LEU A 75 -5.54 10.53 1.66
C LEU A 75 -4.21 10.62 2.42
N MET A 76 -3.13 10.98 1.75
CA MET A 76 -1.76 10.96 2.27
C MET A 76 -1.01 12.22 1.85
N GLU A 77 0.05 12.54 2.59
CA GLU A 77 0.97 13.61 2.23
C GLU A 77 2.00 13.13 1.20
N PRO A 78 2.12 13.78 0.02
CA PRO A 78 3.10 13.39 -0.97
C PRO A 78 4.52 13.79 -0.52
N LEU A 79 5.48 12.88 -0.73
CA LEU A 79 6.89 13.10 -0.43
C LEU A 79 7.73 13.06 -1.70
N ALA A 80 8.78 13.87 -1.75
CA ALA A 80 9.83 13.71 -2.75
C ALA A 80 10.61 12.42 -2.45
N LEU A 81 11.08 11.71 -3.50
CA LEU A 81 11.76 10.43 -3.33
C LEU A 81 13.01 10.50 -2.43
N GLY A 82 13.69 11.66 -2.38
CA GLY A 82 14.85 11.87 -1.51
C GLY A 82 14.51 12.02 -0.01
N ASP A 83 13.25 12.28 0.31
CA ASP A 83 12.78 12.53 1.69
C ASP A 83 12.10 11.30 2.32
N VAL A 84 11.87 10.24 1.52
CA VAL A 84 11.23 8.99 1.95
C VAL A 84 12.05 8.32 3.05
N LYS A 85 11.36 7.85 4.08
CA LYS A 85 11.90 7.15 5.25
C LYS A 85 11.08 5.90 5.57
N PRO A 86 11.64 4.96 6.34
CA PRO A 86 10.88 3.83 6.86
C PRO A 86 9.56 4.29 7.52
N GLY A 87 8.48 3.56 7.23
CA GLY A 87 7.10 3.93 7.56
C GLY A 87 6.33 4.60 6.42
N ASP A 88 6.99 5.03 5.34
CA ASP A 88 6.29 5.62 4.20
C ASP A 88 5.75 4.56 3.23
N VAL A 89 4.67 4.94 2.55
CA VAL A 89 4.05 4.18 1.46
C VAL A 89 4.74 4.52 0.14
N LEU A 90 5.12 3.49 -0.62
CA LEU A 90 5.70 3.61 -1.95
C LEU A 90 4.71 3.18 -3.01
N LEU A 91 4.60 3.97 -4.08
CA LEU A 91 3.85 3.64 -5.29
C LEU A 91 4.79 3.24 -6.41
N PHE A 92 4.46 2.17 -7.13
CA PHE A 92 5.27 1.67 -8.24
C PHE A 92 4.49 1.65 -9.54
N ARG A 93 5.20 2.04 -10.60
CA ARG A 93 4.78 1.87 -11.99
C ARG A 93 5.57 0.69 -12.56
N MET A 94 4.88 -0.24 -13.21
CA MET A 94 5.53 -1.42 -13.79
C MET A 94 6.36 -1.07 -15.03
N ARG A 95 6.05 0.06 -15.69
CA ARG A 95 6.77 0.60 -16.84
C ARG A 95 6.70 2.13 -16.84
N PRO A 96 7.70 2.84 -17.39
CA PRO A 96 7.60 4.28 -17.62
C PRO A 96 6.36 4.62 -18.46
N GLY A 97 5.68 5.71 -18.11
CA GLY A 97 4.49 6.19 -18.82
C GLY A 97 3.19 5.41 -18.56
N CYS A 98 3.20 4.37 -17.72
CA CYS A 98 1.99 3.67 -17.29
C CYS A 98 1.53 4.14 -15.89
N PRO A 99 0.21 4.06 -15.57
CA PRO A 99 -0.32 4.31 -14.23
C PRO A 99 0.40 3.54 -13.11
N ALA A 100 0.37 4.05 -11.88
CA ALA A 100 0.87 3.32 -10.71
C ALA A 100 -0.07 2.14 -10.41
N LYS A 101 0.50 0.95 -10.20
CA LYS A 101 -0.27 -0.31 -10.09
C LYS A 101 0.08 -1.16 -8.87
N HIS A 102 1.05 -0.71 -8.07
CA HIS A 102 1.52 -1.49 -6.94
C HIS A 102 1.92 -0.59 -5.78
N MET A 103 1.72 -1.08 -4.56
CA MET A 103 2.06 -0.39 -3.32
C MET A 103 2.96 -1.24 -2.45
N ALA A 104 3.82 -0.59 -1.68
CA ALA A 104 4.60 -1.23 -0.62
C ALA A 104 4.78 -0.28 0.57
N ILE A 105 5.15 -0.84 1.72
CA ILE A 105 5.63 -0.09 2.88
C ILE A 105 7.14 -0.19 2.94
N LEU A 106 7.84 0.95 3.01
CA LEU A 106 9.27 0.96 3.29
C LEU A 106 9.49 0.64 4.77
N VAL A 107 10.23 -0.41 5.09
CA VAL A 107 10.51 -0.82 6.49
C VAL A 107 11.97 -0.64 6.89
N ALA A 108 12.86 -0.51 5.93
CA ALA A 108 14.26 -0.09 6.09
C ALA A 108 14.74 0.58 4.79
N PRO A 109 15.91 1.24 4.73
CA PRO A 109 16.35 2.02 3.56
C PRO A 109 16.21 1.32 2.20
N ASN A 110 16.40 0.00 2.15
CA ASN A 110 16.25 -0.81 0.92
C ASN A 110 15.39 -2.06 1.13
N ILE A 111 14.51 -2.04 2.14
CA ILE A 111 13.66 -3.19 2.47
C ILE A 111 12.22 -2.72 2.48
N ILE A 112 11.39 -3.40 1.70
CA ILE A 112 9.95 -3.16 1.62
C ILE A 112 9.18 -4.37 2.10
N VAL A 113 7.99 -4.13 2.64
CA VAL A 113 6.94 -5.14 2.76
C VAL A 113 5.89 -4.84 1.71
N HIS A 114 5.56 -5.83 0.89
CA HIS A 114 4.51 -5.75 -0.11
C HIS A 114 3.82 -7.09 -0.28
N ALA A 115 2.60 -7.07 -0.81
CA ALA A 115 1.88 -8.27 -1.22
C ALA A 115 1.86 -8.34 -2.74
N TYR A 116 2.61 -9.28 -3.29
CA TYR A 116 2.80 -9.51 -4.73
C TYR A 116 2.75 -11.02 -5.00
N TRP A 117 2.26 -11.42 -6.17
CA TRP A 117 2.14 -12.82 -6.60
C TRP A 117 3.47 -13.36 -7.14
#